data_AF-A0AAW9L4D9-F1
#
_entry.id   AF-A0AAW9L4D9-F1
#
_cell.length_a   1.000
_cell.length_b   1.000
_cell.length_c   1.000
_cell.angle_alpha   90.00
_cell.angle_beta   90.00
_cell.angle_gamma   90.00
#
_symmetry.space_group_name_H-M   'P 1'
#
loop_
_entity.id
_entity.type
_entity.pdbx_description
1 polymer ?
#
loop_
_entity_poly.entity_id
_entity_poly.type
_entity_poly.pdbx_seq_one_letter_code
_entity_poly.pdbx_strand_id
1 'polypeptide(L)'
;MGDGGPPPTARLVAKFAGGDPEDYAKPGMALHLTYGIVAGAVFAVGVPLLGLDLGSIAVAVGLGLVYGIVLMIGGMMFWMRMVIGLEPEPGMMKMFGTVHVIYGVVLGAFLGAGIIA
;
A
#
# COMPACT_ATOMS: atom_id res chain seq x y z
N MET A 1 -0.99 10.99 12.04
CA MET A 1 -1.17 11.25 10.59
C MET A 1 -1.98 12.52 10.47
N GLY A 2 -1.55 13.48 9.64
CA GLY A 2 -1.91 14.90 9.76
C GLY A 2 -3.24 15.33 9.16
N ASP A 3 -3.91 14.48 8.38
CA ASP A 3 -5.07 14.80 7.54
C ASP A 3 -6.27 13.86 7.79
N GLY A 4 -6.29 13.13 8.91
CA GLY A 4 -7.41 12.29 9.33
C GLY A 4 -7.54 10.92 8.63
N GLY A 5 -6.65 10.60 7.68
CA GLY A 5 -6.60 9.30 6.99
C GLY A 5 -5.17 8.84 6.69
N PRO A 6 -4.99 7.66 6.06
CA PRO A 6 -3.67 7.19 5.62
C PRO A 6 -3.20 8.07 4.44
N PRO A 7 -2.03 8.74 4.55
CA PRO A 7 -1.44 9.41 3.41
C PRO A 7 -1.14 8.37 2.33
N PRO A 8 -1.18 8.73 1.02
CA PRO A 8 -1.37 10.07 0.47
C PRO A 8 -2.81 10.37 0.02
N THR A 9 -3.77 9.52 0.36
CA THR A 9 -5.04 9.40 -0.39
C THR A 9 -5.98 10.60 -0.25
N ALA A 10 -6.11 11.19 0.94
CA ALA A 10 -6.90 12.40 1.13
C ALA A 10 -6.34 13.59 0.31
N ARG A 11 -5.01 13.74 0.30
CA ARG A 11 -4.30 14.76 -0.51
C ARG A 11 -4.45 14.52 -2.01
N LEU A 12 -4.50 13.25 -2.43
CA LEU A 12 -4.74 12.90 -3.82
C LEU A 12 -6.14 13.34 -4.25
N VAL A 13 -7.16 13.07 -3.43
CA VAL A 13 -8.54 13.52 -3.69
C VAL A 13 -8.59 15.05 -3.75
N ALA A 14 -8.05 15.74 -2.74
CA ALA A 14 -7.99 17.19 -2.70
C ALA A 14 -7.31 17.81 -3.93
N LYS A 15 -6.21 17.20 -4.43
CA LYS A 15 -5.51 17.67 -5.63
C LYS A 15 -6.41 17.74 -6.87
N PHE A 16 -7.36 16.81 -7.01
CA PHE A 16 -8.23 16.74 -8.19
C PHE A 16 -9.62 17.35 -7.96
N ALA A 17 -10.12 17.30 -6.73
CA ALA A 17 -11.44 17.84 -6.36
C ALA A 17 -11.39 19.30 -5.89
N GLY A 18 -10.21 19.81 -5.52
CA GLY A 18 -10.04 21.11 -4.85
C GLY A 18 -10.44 21.08 -3.37
N GLY A 19 -10.03 22.09 -2.59
CA GLY A 19 -10.28 22.14 -1.14
C GLY A 19 -9.14 21.56 -0.31
N ASP A 20 -9.37 21.45 1.00
CA ASP A 20 -8.34 21.03 1.95
C ASP A 20 -8.35 19.49 2.14
N PRO A 21 -7.19 18.82 2.24
CA PRO A 21 -7.13 17.36 2.44
C PRO A 21 -7.98 16.83 3.60
N GLU A 22 -8.12 17.62 4.66
CA GLU A 22 -8.90 17.29 5.86
C GLU A 22 -10.40 17.09 5.54
N ASP A 23 -10.93 17.78 4.52
CA ASP A 23 -12.31 17.62 4.04
C ASP A 23 -12.53 16.25 3.38
N TYR A 24 -11.44 15.59 2.97
CA TYR A 24 -11.45 14.34 2.22
C TYR A 24 -10.94 13.14 3.00
N ALA A 25 -10.91 13.19 4.34
CA ALA A 25 -10.46 12.06 5.17
C ALA A 25 -11.23 10.74 4.86
N LYS A 26 -12.57 10.80 4.77
CA LYS A 26 -13.41 9.63 4.46
C LYS A 26 -13.20 9.12 3.02
N PRO A 27 -13.31 9.96 1.97
CA PRO A 27 -12.98 9.57 0.60
C PRO A 27 -11.55 9.02 0.45
N GLY A 28 -10.57 9.65 1.10
CA GLY A 28 -9.19 9.19 1.11
C GLY A 28 -9.06 7.79 1.69
N MET A 29 -9.66 7.54 2.86
CA MET A 29 -9.67 6.20 3.45
C MET A 29 -10.30 5.15 2.52
N ALA A 30 -11.44 5.46 1.90
CA ALA A 30 -12.09 4.56 0.96
C ALA A 30 -11.18 4.24 -0.25
N LEU A 31 -10.49 5.25 -0.78
CA LEU A 31 -9.52 5.08 -1.85
C LEU A 31 -8.33 4.22 -1.41
N HIS A 32 -7.81 4.44 -0.20
CA HIS A 32 -6.71 3.67 0.35
C HIS A 32 -7.07 2.20 0.51
N LEU A 33 -8.25 1.91 1.06
CA LEU A 33 -8.76 0.56 1.21
C LEU A 33 -8.89 -0.13 -0.17
N THR A 34 -9.48 0.57 -1.13
CA THR A 34 -9.65 0.05 -2.50
C THR A 34 -8.30 -0.28 -3.13
N TYR A 35 -7.33 0.63 -2.99
CA TYR A 35 -5.97 0.41 -3.47
C TYR A 35 -5.32 -0.81 -2.80
N GLY A 36 -5.47 -0.95 -1.48
CA GLY A 36 -4.96 -2.09 -0.73
C GLY A 36 -5.59 -3.43 -1.15
N ILE A 37 -6.90 -3.46 -1.43
CA ILE A 37 -7.58 -4.66 -1.93
C ILE A 37 -7.06 -5.03 -3.33
N VAL A 38 -7.01 -4.05 -4.23
CA VAL A 38 -6.54 -4.27 -5.61
C VAL A 38 -5.08 -4.70 -5.63
N ALA A 39 -4.22 -4.07 -4.83
CA ALA A 39 -2.82 -4.47 -4.69
C ALA A 39 -2.70 -5.92 -4.17
N GLY A 40 -3.50 -6.29 -3.17
CA GLY A 40 -3.53 -7.66 -2.66
C GLY A 40 -3.93 -8.68 -3.72
N ALA A 41 -4.97 -8.38 -4.51
CA ALA A 41 -5.40 -9.22 -5.62
C ALA A 41 -4.35 -9.32 -6.73
N VAL A 42 -3.68 -8.21 -7.07
CA VAL A 42 -2.56 -8.17 -8.03
C VAL A 42 -1.42 -9.05 -7.55
N PHE A 43 -1.08 -9.05 -6.26
CA PHE A 43 -0.07 -9.95 -5.71
C PHE A 43 -0.51 -11.42 -5.78
N ALA A 44 -1.72 -11.72 -5.29
CA ALA A 44 -2.25 -13.09 -5.24
C ALA A 44 -2.33 -13.76 -6.61
N VAL A 45 -2.70 -13.02 -7.65
CA VAL A 45 -2.79 -13.51 -9.02
C VAL A 45 -1.46 -13.38 -9.78
N GLY A 46 -0.78 -12.24 -9.60
CA GLY A 46 0.42 -11.91 -10.35
C GLY A 46 1.61 -12.80 -10.01
N VAL A 47 1.80 -13.18 -8.74
CA VAL A 47 2.91 -14.05 -8.32
C VAL A 47 2.86 -15.42 -9.04
N PRO A 48 1.73 -16.17 -9.01
CA PRO A 48 1.59 -17.40 -9.79
C PRO A 48 1.77 -17.20 -11.31
N LEU A 49 1.25 -16.11 -11.88
CA LEU A 49 1.40 -15.83 -13.31
C LEU A 49 2.86 -15.60 -13.73
N LEU A 50 3.71 -15.17 -12.80
CA LEU A 50 5.16 -15.05 -13.00
C LEU A 50 5.91 -16.38 -12.77
N GLY A 51 5.20 -17.48 -12.51
CA GLY A 51 5.78 -18.80 -12.26
C GLY A 51 6.36 -18.97 -10.86
N LEU A 52 6.01 -18.09 -9.92
CA LEU A 52 6.45 -18.17 -8.53
C LEU A 52 5.40 -18.89 -7.68
N ASP A 53 5.87 -19.66 -6.69
CA ASP A 53 5.02 -20.44 -5.80
C ASP A 53 4.70 -19.70 -4.50
N LEU A 54 3.44 -19.78 -4.07
CA LEU A 54 2.94 -19.28 -2.79
C LEU A 54 2.68 -20.41 -1.77
N GLY A 55 2.81 -21.68 -2.14
CA GLY A 55 2.52 -22.83 -1.26
C GLY A 55 3.47 -22.98 -0.06
N SER A 56 4.65 -22.35 -0.10
CA SER A 56 5.55 -22.24 1.05
C SER A 56 5.31 -20.92 1.78
N ILE A 57 4.89 -20.99 3.05
CA ILE A 57 4.70 -19.82 3.92
C ILE A 57 5.95 -18.93 3.95
N ALA A 58 7.14 -19.52 4.06
CA ALA A 58 8.38 -18.76 4.12
C ALA A 58 8.64 -17.98 2.81
N VAL A 59 8.39 -18.61 1.66
CA VAL A 59 8.53 -17.98 0.34
C VAL A 59 7.47 -16.90 0.15
N ALA A 60 6.20 -17.21 0.47
CA ALA A 60 5.09 -16.27 0.33
C ALA A 60 5.28 -15.02 1.21
N VAL A 61 5.73 -15.17 2.45
CA VAL A 61 6.09 -14.05 3.33
C VAL A 61 7.24 -13.24 2.75
N GLY A 62 8.29 -13.89 2.24
CA GLY A 62 9.42 -13.20 1.60
C GLY A 62 9.01 -12.38 0.38
N LEU A 63 8.19 -12.96 -0.50
CA LEU A 63 7.63 -12.26 -1.65
C LEU A 63 6.70 -11.13 -1.23
N GLY A 64 5.87 -11.35 -0.21
CA GLY A 64 4.99 -10.34 0.37
C GLY A 64 5.77 -9.16 0.93
N LEU A 65 6.88 -9.40 1.63
CA LEU A 65 7.78 -8.35 2.11
C LEU A 65 8.34 -7.50 0.95
N VAL A 66 8.87 -8.15 -0.08
CA VAL A 66 9.38 -7.45 -1.28
C VAL A 66 8.27 -6.62 -1.91
N TYR A 67 7.08 -7.19 -2.06
CA TYR A 67 5.93 -6.50 -2.61
C TYR A 67 5.52 -5.28 -1.77
N GLY A 68 5.49 -5.41 -0.44
CA GLY A 68 5.24 -4.31 0.48
C GLY A 68 6.26 -3.17 0.32
N ILE A 69 7.54 -3.49 0.15
CA ILE A 69 8.60 -2.50 -0.12
C ILE A 69 8.36 -1.80 -1.47
N VAL A 70 7.98 -2.53 -2.51
CA VAL A 70 7.65 -1.96 -3.82
C VAL A 70 6.46 -1.00 -3.72
N LEU A 71 5.39 -1.39 -3.01
CA LEU A 71 4.24 -0.52 -2.75
C LEU A 71 4.63 0.73 -1.96
N MET A 72 5.49 0.59 -0.94
CA MET A 72 6.02 1.71 -0.18
C MET A 72 6.75 2.70 -1.10
N ILE A 73 7.64 2.21 -1.97
CA ILE A 73 8.38 3.05 -2.93
C ILE A 73 7.41 3.73 -3.89
N GLY A 74 6.44 3.01 -4.45
CA GLY A 74 5.41 3.58 -5.31
C GLY A 74 4.59 4.67 -4.61
N GLY A 75 4.18 4.44 -3.37
CA GLY A 75 3.49 5.41 -2.54
C GLY A 75 4.28 6.70 -2.34
N MET A 76 5.55 6.60 -1.97
CA MET A 76 6.38 7.78 -1.67
C MET A 76 6.90 8.47 -2.93
N MET A 77 7.49 7.72 -3.85
CA MET A 77 8.17 8.30 -5.01
C MET A 77 7.20 8.71 -6.10
N PHE A 78 6.23 7.86 -6.42
CA PHE A 78 5.27 8.14 -7.48
C PHE A 78 4.10 8.97 -6.96
N TRP A 79 3.36 8.48 -5.95
CA TRP A 79 2.15 9.20 -5.51
C TRP A 79 2.47 10.48 -4.74
N MET A 80 3.30 10.44 -3.70
CA MET A 80 3.59 11.64 -2.89
C MET A 80 4.45 12.64 -3.67
N ARG A 81 5.67 12.27 -4.08
CA ARG A 81 6.61 13.22 -4.69
C ARG A 81 6.20 13.64 -6.09
N MET A 82 5.98 12.69 -7.01
CA MET A 82 5.76 13.00 -8.42
C MET A 82 4.34 13.50 -8.71
N VAL A 83 3.32 12.77 -8.25
CA VAL A 83 1.92 13.10 -8.58
C VAL A 83 1.41 14.23 -7.71
N ILE A 84 1.59 14.18 -6.39
CA ILE A 84 1.02 15.17 -5.46
C ILE A 84 1.94 16.38 -5.31
N GLY A 85 3.26 16.20 -5.34
CA GLY A 85 4.24 17.24 -5.01
C GLY A 85 4.52 17.33 -3.50
N LEU A 86 4.24 16.26 -2.75
CA LEU A 86 4.49 16.15 -1.32
C LEU A 86 5.87 15.51 -1.08
N GLU A 87 6.74 16.24 -0.40
CA GLU A 87 7.97 15.67 0.16
C GLU A 87 7.69 15.06 1.54
N PRO A 88 7.80 13.73 1.70
CA PRO A 88 7.51 13.08 2.97
C PRO A 88 8.61 13.34 3.99
N GLU A 89 8.21 13.84 5.17
CA GLU A 89 9.11 14.02 6.31
C GLU A 89 9.56 12.67 6.91
N PRO A 90 10.67 12.63 7.68
CA PRO A 90 11.21 11.38 8.23
C PRO A 90 10.23 10.56 9.07
N GLY A 91 9.36 11.22 9.84
CA GLY A 91 8.33 10.53 10.63
C GLY A 91 7.29 9.84 9.75
N MET A 92 6.85 10.51 8.69
CA MET A 92 5.93 9.96 7.70
C MET A 92 6.56 8.79 6.95
N MET A 93 7.81 8.92 6.48
CA MET A 93 8.53 7.85 5.78
C MET A 93 8.63 6.58 6.64
N LYS A 94 9.00 6.74 7.92
CA LYS A 94 9.08 5.60 8.86
C LYS A 94 7.73 4.91 9.03
N MET A 95 6.68 5.67 9.34
CA MET A 95 5.35 5.09 9.55
C MET A 95 4.81 4.43 8.27
N PHE A 96 4.91 5.12 7.14
CA PHE A 96 4.47 4.62 5.84
C PHE A 96 5.20 3.34 5.46
N GLY A 97 6.53 3.30 5.65
CA GLY A 97 7.32 2.08 5.44
C GLY A 97 6.91 0.94 6.36
N THR A 98 6.76 1.20 7.66
CA THR A 98 6.35 0.17 8.63
C THR A 98 5.02 -0.48 8.27
N VAL A 99 3.99 0.31 7.94
CA VAL A 99 2.67 -0.27 7.62
C VAL A 99 2.68 -1.06 6.31
N HIS A 100 3.49 -0.68 5.32
CA HIS A 100 3.61 -1.41 4.07
C HIS A 100 4.39 -2.71 4.23
N VAL A 101 5.44 -2.71 5.06
CA VAL A 101 6.16 -3.93 5.44
C VAL A 101 5.22 -4.90 6.16
N ILE A 102 4.46 -4.42 7.14
CA ILE A 102 3.47 -5.24 7.87
C ILE A 102 2.42 -5.79 6.90
N TYR A 103 1.85 -4.92 6.06
CA TYR A 103 0.86 -5.32 5.05
C TYR A 103 1.40 -6.44 4.15
N GLY A 104 2.61 -6.28 3.60
CA GLY A 104 3.24 -7.26 2.72
C GLY A 104 3.49 -8.60 3.41
N VAL A 105 4.06 -8.57 4.62
CA VAL A 105 4.32 -9.78 5.42
C VAL A 105 3.03 -10.52 5.76
N VAL A 106 1.99 -9.79 6.22
CA VAL A 106 0.70 -10.38 6.57
C VAL A 106 0.00 -10.95 5.34
N LEU A 107 0.02 -10.24 4.21
CA LEU A 107 -0.54 -10.71 2.95
C LEU A 107 0.13 -12.02 2.49
N GLY A 108 1.47 -12.05 2.51
CA GLY A 108 2.24 -13.25 2.17
C GLY A 108 1.94 -14.43 3.09
N ALA A 109 1.90 -14.20 4.41
CA ALA A 109 1.54 -15.23 5.38
C ALA A 109 0.11 -15.75 5.17
N PHE A 110 -0.84 -14.85 4.92
CA PHE A 110 -2.25 -15.17 4.72
C PHE A 110 -2.46 -16.09 3.50
N LEU A 111 -1.84 -15.75 2.37
CA LEU A 111 -1.92 -16.55 1.14
C LEU A 111 -1.13 -17.85 1.28
N GLY A 112 0.07 -17.81 1.85
CA GLY A 112 0.89 -19.01 2.04
C GLY A 112 0.31 -20.01 3.05
N ALA A 113 -0.55 -19.56 3.96
CA ALA A 113 -1.29 -20.43 4.86
C ALA A 113 -2.53 -21.07 4.21
N GLY A 114 -2.84 -20.75 2.95
CA GLY A 114 -4.00 -21.29 2.24
C GLY A 114 -5.34 -20.77 2.77
N ILE A 115 -5.36 -19.61 3.45
CA ILE A 115 -6.62 -19.05 3.99
C ILE A 115 -7.56 -18.65 2.85
N ILE A 116 -6.98 -18.22 1.71
CA ILE A 116 -7.67 -18.11 0.44
C ILE A 116 -6.69 -18.59 -0.65
N ALA A 117 -6.76 -19.88 -0.98
CA ALA A 117 -6.12 -20.51 -2.14
C ALA A 117 -6.87 -21.79 -2.51
#